data_AF-A0A7W0V9S7-F1
#
_entry.id   AF-A0A7W0V9S7-F1
#
_cell.length_a   1.000
_cell.length_b   1.000
_cell.length_c   1.000
_cell.angle_alpha   90.00
_cell.angle_beta   90.00
_cell.angle_gamma   90.00
#
_symmetry.space_group_name_H-M   'P 1'
#
loop_
_entity.id
_entity.type
_entity.pdbx_description
1 polymer ?
#
loop_
_entity_poly.entity_id
_entity_poly.type
_entity_poly.pdbx_seq_one_letter_code
_entity_poly.pdbx_strand_id
1 'polypeptide(L)'
;MPPRVREYAEQAVAYVRNALGVTLEYDSDTLPVLDHYLRTVDQVGGTEQAATLQLVISTAGAYFGEVVRRRMGGRWELSTEDVEWRVVLPTGLNFAPMGFVAAAIAQADLADLDSEMDAPPRMKPYVQRALERMGEVSIEEYYSLCGRLDTLEHVHEVLVAVAAQMMGNVDEDIPEQISDEPSGSVN
;
A
#
# COMPACT_ATOMS: atom_id res chain seq x y z
N MET A 1 -7.81 7.00 10.45
CA MET A 1 -8.22 7.33 9.08
C MET A 1 -8.65 8.79 9.03
N PRO A 2 -8.08 9.62 8.13
CA PRO A 2 -8.53 10.99 7.88
C PRO A 2 -9.99 11.08 7.39
N PRO A 3 -10.73 12.17 7.66
CA PRO A 3 -12.15 12.30 7.29
C PRO A 3 -12.45 12.13 5.80
N ARG A 4 -11.70 12.81 4.91
CA ARG A 4 -11.93 12.70 3.45
C ARG A 4 -11.71 11.28 2.93
N VAL A 5 -10.69 10.58 3.42
CA VAL A 5 -10.45 9.16 3.09
C VAL A 5 -11.64 8.30 3.51
N ARG A 6 -12.19 8.53 4.71
CA ARG A 6 -13.37 7.82 5.20
C ARG A 6 -14.57 8.03 4.28
N GLU A 7 -14.88 9.28 3.95
CA GLU A 7 -16.01 9.62 3.09
C GLU A 7 -15.90 8.93 1.73
N TYR A 8 -14.72 8.96 1.12
CA TYR A 8 -14.47 8.33 -0.17
C TYR A 8 -14.55 6.81 -0.11
N ALA A 9 -13.98 6.21 0.94
CA ALA A 9 -14.06 4.76 1.10
C ALA A 9 -15.50 4.28 1.36
N GLU A 10 -16.28 5.03 2.15
CA GLU A 10 -17.71 4.76 2.35
C GLU A 10 -18.53 4.93 1.06
N GLN A 11 -18.16 5.87 0.20
CA GLN A 11 -18.75 6.01 -1.14
C GLN A 11 -18.44 4.81 -2.03
N ALA A 12 -17.21 4.28 -2.01
CA ALA A 12 -16.87 3.06 -2.75
C ALA A 12 -17.72 1.86 -2.30
N VAL A 13 -17.90 1.69 -0.97
CA VAL A 13 -18.80 0.67 -0.41
C VAL A 13 -20.23 0.84 -0.95
N ALA A 14 -20.73 2.08 -1.00
CA ALA A 14 -22.06 2.37 -1.53
C ALA A 14 -22.18 2.08 -3.03
N TYR A 15 -21.17 2.44 -3.83
CA TYR A 15 -21.14 2.18 -5.27
C TYR A 15 -21.15 0.68 -5.57
N VAL A 16 -20.27 -0.08 -4.92
CA VAL A 16 -20.19 -1.53 -5.10
C VAL A 16 -21.48 -2.21 -4.64
N ARG A 17 -22.05 -1.79 -3.49
CA ARG A 17 -23.33 -2.32 -3.03
C ARG A 17 -24.47 -2.05 -4.00
N ASN A 18 -24.53 -0.85 -4.58
CA ASN A 18 -25.57 -0.50 -5.53
C ASN A 18 -25.41 -1.24 -6.87
N ALA A 19 -24.17 -1.49 -7.31
CA ALA A 19 -23.90 -2.15 -8.57
C ALA A 19 -24.02 -3.69 -8.49
N LEU A 20 -23.51 -4.29 -7.41
CA LEU A 20 -23.34 -5.74 -7.29
C LEU A 20 -24.18 -6.38 -6.17
N GLY A 21 -24.85 -5.58 -5.33
CA GLY A 21 -25.64 -6.09 -4.19
C GLY A 21 -24.80 -6.60 -3.02
N VAL A 22 -23.48 -6.46 -3.06
CA VAL A 22 -22.54 -6.94 -2.03
C VAL A 22 -21.95 -5.75 -1.26
N THR A 23 -21.82 -5.90 0.06
CA THR A 23 -21.20 -4.87 0.91
C THR A 23 -19.73 -5.21 1.11
N LEU A 24 -18.85 -4.23 0.89
CA LEU A 24 -17.42 -4.33 1.14
C LEU A 24 -17.11 -4.16 2.64
N GLU A 25 -16.21 -4.97 3.20
CA GLU A 25 -15.99 -5.08 4.66
C GLU A 25 -14.62 -4.56 5.16
N TYR A 26 -13.86 -3.89 4.28
CA TYR A 26 -12.50 -3.38 4.54
C TYR A 26 -11.48 -4.48 4.90
N ASP A 27 -11.61 -5.64 4.27
CA ASP A 27 -10.72 -6.79 4.40
C ASP A 27 -10.26 -7.29 3.02
N SER A 28 -9.37 -8.29 3.03
CA SER A 28 -8.92 -8.98 1.82
C SER A 28 -10.05 -9.78 1.16
N ASP A 29 -11.00 -10.29 1.93
CA ASP A 29 -11.99 -11.26 1.48
C ASP A 29 -13.01 -10.63 0.53
N THR A 30 -13.28 -9.33 0.71
CA THR A 30 -14.16 -8.54 -0.17
C THR A 30 -13.43 -7.81 -1.30
N LEU A 31 -12.09 -7.82 -1.35
CA LEU A 31 -11.34 -7.20 -2.46
C LEU A 31 -11.62 -7.79 -3.85
N PRO A 32 -11.82 -9.11 -4.03
CA PRO A 32 -12.19 -9.67 -5.33
C PRO A 32 -13.49 -9.07 -5.90
N VAL A 33 -14.41 -8.64 -5.03
CA VAL A 33 -15.65 -7.95 -5.42
C VAL A 33 -15.35 -6.56 -5.97
N LEU A 34 -14.43 -5.83 -5.34
CA LEU A 34 -13.97 -4.54 -5.85
C LEU A 34 -13.25 -4.69 -7.19
N ASP A 35 -12.36 -5.67 -7.33
CA ASP A 35 -11.69 -5.98 -8.60
C ASP A 35 -12.70 -6.27 -9.72
N HIS A 36 -13.72 -7.08 -9.43
CA HIS A 36 -14.79 -7.33 -10.38
C HIS A 36 -15.55 -6.06 -10.76
N TYR A 37 -15.91 -5.22 -9.78
CA TYR A 37 -16.56 -3.95 -10.04
C TYR A 37 -15.72 -3.05 -10.95
N LEU A 38 -14.42 -2.88 -10.69
CA LEU A 38 -13.54 -2.02 -11.48
C LEU A 38 -13.46 -2.45 -12.95
N ARG A 39 -13.46 -3.76 -13.23
CA ARG A 39 -13.51 -4.28 -14.62
C ARG A 39 -14.79 -3.92 -15.38
N THR A 40 -15.87 -3.55 -14.68
CA THR A 40 -17.13 -3.12 -15.32
C THR A 40 -17.16 -1.63 -15.65
N VAL A 41 -16.24 -0.83 -15.08
CA VAL A 41 -16.25 0.64 -15.17
C VAL A 41 -15.76 1.15 -16.52
N ASP A 42 -14.88 0.41 -17.21
CA ASP A 42 -14.23 0.80 -18.47
C ASP A 42 -15.13 0.67 -19.72
N GLN A 43 -16.32 0.09 -19.61
CA GLN A 43 -17.06 -0.38 -20.79
C GLN A 43 -17.88 0.68 -21.57
N VAL A 44 -17.81 1.99 -21.25
CA VAL A 44 -18.64 3.02 -21.90
C VAL A 44 -17.86 4.34 -22.08
N GLY A 45 -17.74 4.86 -23.31
CA GLY A 45 -16.93 6.07 -23.62
C GLY A 45 -17.69 7.41 -23.51
N GLY A 46 -16.99 8.51 -23.16
CA GLY A 46 -17.53 9.89 -23.16
C GLY A 46 -16.78 10.88 -22.23
N THR A 47 -17.10 12.18 -22.28
CA THR A 47 -16.50 13.21 -21.40
C THR A 47 -17.10 13.25 -19.99
N GLU A 48 -18.40 13.00 -19.83
CA GLU A 48 -19.04 12.77 -18.52
C GLU A 48 -18.49 11.51 -17.83
N GLN A 49 -17.97 10.56 -18.62
CA GLN A 49 -17.29 9.38 -18.13
C GLN A 49 -15.98 9.74 -17.42
N ALA A 50 -15.25 10.77 -17.87
CA ALA A 50 -13.95 11.11 -17.28
C ALA A 50 -14.08 11.58 -15.83
N ALA A 51 -15.06 12.45 -15.53
CA ALA A 51 -15.34 12.89 -14.16
C ALA A 51 -15.85 11.74 -13.28
N THR A 52 -16.69 10.86 -13.84
CA THR A 52 -17.17 9.66 -13.15
C THR A 52 -16.03 8.70 -12.84
N LEU A 53 -15.14 8.47 -13.81
CA LEU A 53 -13.97 7.62 -13.68
C LEU A 53 -13.01 8.14 -12.61
N GLN A 54 -12.73 9.46 -12.60
CA GLN A 54 -11.93 10.08 -11.55
C GLN A 54 -12.54 9.86 -10.16
N LEU A 55 -13.86 10.00 -10.02
CA LEU A 55 -14.53 9.74 -8.76
C LEU A 55 -14.44 8.26 -8.34
N VAL A 56 -14.60 7.33 -9.28
CA VAL A 56 -14.39 5.89 -9.00
C VAL A 56 -12.96 5.63 -8.56
N ILE A 57 -11.96 6.19 -9.24
CA ILE A 57 -10.54 6.06 -8.88
C ILE A 57 -10.30 6.58 -7.46
N SER A 58 -10.78 7.78 -7.14
CA SER A 58 -10.59 8.37 -5.81
C SER A 58 -11.31 7.58 -4.70
N THR A 59 -12.54 7.13 -4.94
CA THR A 59 -13.32 6.41 -3.94
C THR A 59 -12.77 4.99 -3.71
N ALA A 60 -12.55 4.23 -4.78
CA ALA A 60 -11.98 2.89 -4.69
C ALA A 60 -10.52 2.92 -4.20
N GLY A 61 -9.73 3.94 -4.58
CA GLY A 61 -8.36 4.13 -4.10
C GLY A 61 -8.33 4.39 -2.59
N ALA A 62 -9.23 5.26 -2.08
CA ALA A 62 -9.37 5.48 -0.65
C ALA A 62 -9.76 4.19 0.10
N TYR A 63 -10.70 3.39 -0.45
CA TYR A 63 -11.07 2.10 0.13
C TYR A 63 -9.89 1.14 0.16
N PHE A 64 -9.21 0.92 -0.98
CA PHE A 64 -8.10 -0.01 -1.10
C PHE A 64 -6.92 0.36 -0.19
N GLY A 65 -6.52 1.64 -0.20
CA GLY A 65 -5.46 2.13 0.70
C GLY A 65 -5.81 1.92 2.17
N GLU A 66 -7.09 1.95 2.52
CA GLU A 66 -7.56 1.73 3.87
C GLU A 66 -7.63 0.23 4.26
N VAL A 67 -7.91 -0.67 3.31
CA VAL A 67 -7.70 -2.12 3.49
C VAL A 67 -6.24 -2.38 3.82
N VAL A 68 -5.31 -1.85 3.00
CA VAL A 68 -3.87 -1.99 3.20
C VAL A 68 -3.44 -1.43 4.57
N ARG A 69 -3.87 -0.20 4.91
CA ARG A 69 -3.50 0.44 6.19
C ARG A 69 -4.04 -0.32 7.41
N ARG A 70 -5.24 -0.91 7.33
CA ARG A 70 -5.78 -1.72 8.42
C ARG A 70 -5.02 -3.01 8.62
N ARG A 71 -4.54 -3.62 7.53
CA ARG A 71 -3.86 -4.90 7.55
C ARG A 71 -2.38 -4.81 7.94
N MET A 72 -1.65 -3.84 7.40
CA MET A 72 -0.20 -3.67 7.59
C MET A 72 0.16 -2.46 8.46
N GLY A 73 -0.83 -1.73 8.98
CA GLY A 73 -0.62 -0.49 9.73
C GLY A 73 -0.23 0.69 8.82
N GLY A 74 0.49 1.65 9.40
CA GLY A 74 0.93 2.84 8.66
C GLY A 74 -0.05 4.01 8.71
N ARG A 75 0.20 5.00 7.85
CA ARG A 75 -0.50 6.29 7.85
C ARG A 75 -0.80 6.74 6.42
N TRP A 76 -1.80 7.60 6.30
CA TRP A 76 -2.04 8.36 5.09
C TRP A 76 -1.18 9.63 5.07
N GLU A 77 -0.62 9.93 3.90
CA GLU A 77 -0.04 11.23 3.57
C GLU A 77 -0.89 11.84 2.48
N LEU A 78 -1.59 12.93 2.82
CA LEU A 78 -2.54 13.58 1.94
C LEU A 78 -1.89 14.78 1.28
N SER A 79 -2.19 14.97 -0.01
CA SER A 79 -1.89 16.18 -0.76
C SER A 79 -3.19 16.93 -1.08
N THR A 80 -3.04 18.05 -1.80
CA THR A 80 -4.17 18.83 -2.31
C THR A 80 -4.98 18.03 -3.33
N GLU A 81 -4.28 17.31 -4.22
CA GLU A 81 -4.89 16.46 -5.22
C GLU A 81 -5.05 15.03 -4.70
N ASP A 82 -6.24 14.47 -4.88
CA ASP A 82 -6.59 13.15 -4.34
C ASP A 82 -5.75 12.02 -4.96
N VAL A 83 -5.30 12.19 -6.21
CA VAL A 83 -4.45 11.24 -6.93
C VAL A 83 -3.03 11.13 -6.37
N GLU A 84 -2.58 12.16 -5.65
CA GLU A 84 -1.25 12.20 -5.02
C GLU A 84 -1.25 11.62 -3.59
N TRP A 85 -2.41 11.18 -3.08
CA TRP A 85 -2.49 10.61 -1.74
C TRP A 85 -1.71 9.30 -1.67
N ARG A 86 -0.96 9.14 -0.57
CA ARG A 86 -0.14 7.95 -0.35
C ARG A 86 -0.49 7.26 0.95
N VAL A 87 -0.30 5.95 0.96
CA VAL A 87 -0.20 5.16 2.20
C VAL A 87 1.27 4.89 2.45
N VAL A 88 1.74 5.22 3.65
CA VAL A 88 3.12 4.97 4.11
C VAL A 88 3.09 3.95 5.23
N LEU A 89 3.65 2.77 4.98
CA LEU A 89 3.75 1.68 5.94
C LEU A 89 4.88 1.92 6.96
N PRO A 90 4.89 1.20 8.10
CA PRO A 90 5.91 1.36 9.13
C PRO A 90 7.36 1.16 8.65
N THR A 91 7.56 0.34 7.62
CA THR A 91 8.87 0.09 6.98
C THR A 91 9.34 1.25 6.08
N GLY A 92 8.47 2.23 5.84
CA GLY A 92 8.66 3.31 4.88
C GLY A 92 8.25 2.95 3.44
N LEU A 93 7.89 1.69 3.18
CA LEU A 93 7.24 1.31 1.93
C LEU A 93 5.98 2.15 1.74
N ASN A 94 5.83 2.74 0.56
CA ASN A 94 4.73 3.64 0.27
C ASN A 94 4.29 3.52 -1.18
N PHE A 95 3.02 3.84 -1.45
CA PHE A 95 2.41 3.76 -2.76
C PHE A 95 1.22 4.72 -2.85
N ALA A 96 0.80 5.04 -4.08
CA ALA A 96 -0.41 5.83 -4.35
C ALA A 96 -1.59 4.90 -4.69
N PRO A 97 -2.59 4.73 -3.80
CA PRO A 97 -3.71 3.82 -4.03
C PRO A 97 -4.55 4.18 -5.26
N MET A 98 -4.63 5.46 -5.59
CA MET A 98 -5.40 5.96 -6.73
C MET A 98 -4.77 5.51 -8.06
N GLY A 99 -3.45 5.56 -8.19
CA GLY A 99 -2.78 5.04 -9.39
C GLY A 99 -2.89 3.52 -9.51
N PHE A 100 -2.92 2.79 -8.39
CA PHE A 100 -3.17 1.34 -8.38
C PHE A 100 -4.54 1.01 -8.97
N VAL A 101 -5.57 1.73 -8.52
CA VAL A 101 -6.94 1.57 -9.04
C VAL A 101 -7.04 1.99 -10.50
N ALA A 102 -6.43 3.11 -10.88
CA ALA A 102 -6.48 3.58 -12.26
C ALA A 102 -5.82 2.57 -13.22
N ALA A 103 -4.68 2.01 -12.82
CA ALA A 103 -4.02 0.94 -13.57
C ALA A 103 -4.85 -0.35 -13.60
N ALA A 104 -5.56 -0.68 -12.52
CA ALA A 104 -6.49 -1.81 -12.47
C ALA A 104 -7.65 -1.65 -13.46
N ILE A 105 -8.22 -0.45 -13.57
CA ILE A 105 -9.29 -0.16 -14.54
C ILE A 105 -8.75 -0.20 -15.97
N ALA A 106 -7.62 0.47 -16.23
CA ALA A 106 -7.04 0.58 -17.57
C ALA A 106 -6.33 -0.70 -18.05
N GLN A 107 -6.04 -1.64 -17.15
CA GLN A 107 -5.20 -2.81 -17.40
C GLN A 107 -3.84 -2.43 -18.03
N ALA A 108 -3.31 -1.29 -17.61
CA ALA A 108 -2.10 -0.68 -18.14
C ALA A 108 -1.56 0.37 -17.17
N ASP A 109 -0.26 0.66 -17.26
CA ASP A 109 0.34 1.78 -16.55
C ASP A 109 -0.07 3.09 -17.24
N LEU A 110 -0.44 4.09 -16.43
CA LEU A 110 -0.88 5.40 -16.91
C LEU A 110 0.21 6.43 -16.61
N ALA A 111 0.70 7.12 -17.66
CA ALA A 111 1.85 8.03 -17.53
C ALA A 111 1.65 9.17 -16.52
N ASP A 112 0.40 9.60 -16.32
CA ASP A 112 0.06 10.72 -15.45
C ASP A 112 -0.28 10.29 -14.00
N LEU A 113 -0.25 8.98 -13.70
CA LEU A 113 -0.62 8.45 -12.39
C LEU A 113 0.44 7.50 -11.86
N ASP A 114 0.92 7.76 -10.65
CA ASP A 114 1.87 6.88 -9.97
C ASP A 114 1.18 5.58 -9.54
N SER A 115 1.47 4.50 -10.26
CA SER A 115 0.98 3.16 -9.96
C SER A 115 2.07 2.23 -9.41
N GLU A 116 3.21 2.79 -8.99
CA GLU A 116 4.34 2.06 -8.45
C GLU A 116 4.37 2.12 -6.91
N MET A 117 5.19 1.24 -6.32
CA MET A 117 5.55 1.30 -4.91
C MET A 117 6.99 1.79 -4.77
N ASP A 118 7.25 2.61 -3.75
CA ASP A 118 8.57 3.12 -3.43
C ASP A 118 8.95 2.84 -1.97
N ALA A 119 10.25 2.85 -1.69
CA ALA A 119 10.79 2.60 -0.36
C ALA A 119 11.99 3.52 -0.07
N PRO A 120 12.34 3.73 1.21
CA PRO A 120 13.52 4.49 1.57
C PRO A 120 14.77 3.93 0.87
N PRO A 121 15.77 4.75 0.48
CA PRO A 121 16.94 4.30 -0.27
C PRO A 121 17.64 3.07 0.34
N ARG A 122 17.75 3.04 1.68
CA ARG A 122 18.34 1.90 2.42
C ARG A 122 17.55 0.59 2.30
N MET A 123 16.26 0.66 1.98
CA MET A 123 15.35 -0.48 1.86
C MET A 123 15.18 -0.96 0.40
N LYS A 124 15.46 -0.11 -0.60
CA LYS A 124 15.26 -0.43 -2.03
C LYS A 124 15.91 -1.76 -2.48
N PRO A 125 17.15 -2.10 -2.08
CA PRO A 125 17.75 -3.37 -2.48
C PRO A 125 16.98 -4.61 -1.96
N TYR A 126 16.29 -4.48 -0.83
CA TYR A 126 15.51 -5.57 -0.25
C TYR A 126 14.14 -5.70 -0.91
N VAL A 127 13.55 -4.58 -1.33
CA VAL A 127 12.33 -4.59 -2.18
C VAL A 127 12.63 -5.30 -3.49
N GLN A 128 13.70 -4.91 -4.18
CA GLN A 128 14.08 -5.53 -5.46
C GLN A 128 14.29 -7.04 -5.31
N ARG A 129 15.01 -7.48 -4.28
CA ARG A 129 15.22 -8.92 -4.01
C ARG A 129 13.93 -9.67 -3.66
N ALA A 130 12.97 -9.01 -3.00
CA ALA A 130 11.67 -9.61 -2.70
C ALA A 130 10.90 -9.82 -4.00
N LEU A 131 10.85 -8.79 -4.86
CA LEU A 131 10.17 -8.86 -6.17
C LEU A 131 10.83 -9.89 -7.11
N GLU A 132 12.16 -9.99 -7.15
CA GLU A 132 12.90 -10.98 -7.97
C GLU A 132 12.59 -12.44 -7.59
N ARG A 133 12.08 -12.69 -6.39
CA ARG A 133 11.69 -14.03 -5.92
C ARG A 133 10.24 -14.35 -6.25
N MET A 134 9.45 -13.36 -6.63
CA MET A 134 8.07 -13.56 -7.05
C MET A 134 8.06 -14.14 -8.47
N GLY A 135 7.14 -15.07 -8.72
CA GLY A 135 6.98 -15.68 -10.04
C GLY A 135 6.35 -14.72 -11.05
N GLU A 136 6.37 -15.11 -12.32
CA GLU A 136 5.59 -14.44 -13.35
C GLU A 136 4.10 -14.60 -13.06
N VAL A 137 3.34 -13.52 -13.23
CA VAL A 137 1.88 -13.48 -13.08
C VAL A 137 1.24 -13.04 -14.39
N SER A 138 -0.04 -13.36 -14.56
CA SER A 138 -0.81 -12.85 -15.70
C SER A 138 -0.97 -11.33 -15.62
N ILE A 139 -1.22 -10.67 -16.76
CA ILE A 139 -1.51 -9.22 -16.79
C ILE A 139 -2.70 -8.87 -15.90
N GLU A 140 -3.74 -9.71 -15.91
CA GLU A 140 -4.95 -9.51 -15.09
C GLU A 140 -4.60 -9.53 -13.59
N GLU A 141 -3.77 -10.48 -13.18
CA GLU A 141 -3.34 -10.61 -11.79
C GLU A 141 -2.39 -9.48 -11.38
N TYR A 142 -1.47 -9.06 -12.27
CA TYR A 142 -0.57 -7.93 -12.06
C TYR A 142 -1.33 -6.62 -11.78
N TYR A 143 -2.41 -6.36 -12.54
CA TYR A 143 -3.22 -5.16 -12.37
C TYR A 143 -4.35 -5.31 -11.34
N SER A 144 -4.63 -6.52 -10.85
CA SER A 144 -5.63 -6.71 -9.80
C SER A 144 -5.21 -6.07 -8.47
N LEU A 145 -6.18 -5.53 -7.73
CA LEU A 145 -5.95 -5.03 -6.38
C LEU A 145 -5.62 -6.17 -5.41
N CYS A 146 -6.17 -7.37 -5.62
CA CYS A 146 -5.80 -8.56 -4.85
C CYS A 146 -4.31 -8.89 -5.02
N GLY A 147 -3.82 -9.02 -6.26
CA GLY A 147 -2.42 -9.32 -6.54
C GLY A 147 -1.47 -8.22 -6.04
N ARG A 148 -1.89 -6.94 -6.15
CA ARG A 148 -1.14 -5.82 -5.57
C ARG A 148 -1.11 -5.86 -4.04
N LEU A 149 -2.20 -6.27 -3.38
CA LEU A 149 -2.20 -6.47 -1.93
C LEU A 149 -1.22 -7.58 -1.54
N ASP A 150 -1.27 -8.74 -2.19
CA ASP A 150 -0.37 -9.87 -1.91
C ASP A 150 1.10 -9.47 -2.09
N THR A 151 1.39 -8.70 -3.15
CA THR A 151 2.73 -8.15 -3.39
C THR A 151 3.16 -7.21 -2.26
N LEU A 152 2.29 -6.28 -1.86
CA LEU A 152 2.57 -5.35 -0.77
C LEU A 152 2.81 -6.07 0.55
N GLU A 153 2.03 -7.12 0.85
CA GLU A 153 2.17 -7.95 2.06
C GLU A 153 3.53 -8.64 2.08
N HIS A 154 3.88 -9.32 0.99
CA HIS A 154 5.14 -10.03 0.89
C HIS A 154 6.34 -9.08 1.05
N VAL A 155 6.33 -7.96 0.31
CA VAL A 155 7.41 -6.97 0.40
C VAL A 155 7.47 -6.35 1.80
N HIS A 156 6.33 -6.01 2.39
CA HIS A 156 6.29 -5.45 3.73
C HIS A 156 6.85 -6.42 4.78
N GLU A 157 6.48 -7.69 4.73
CA GLU A 157 6.99 -8.74 5.63
C GLU A 157 8.52 -8.86 5.55
N VAL A 158 9.07 -8.92 4.33
CA VAL A 158 10.53 -8.94 4.11
C VAL A 158 11.19 -7.71 4.73
N LEU A 159 10.62 -6.52 4.52
CA LEU A 159 11.19 -5.28 5.07
C LEU A 159 11.09 -5.20 6.59
N VAL A 160 10.05 -5.75 7.21
CA VAL A 160 9.94 -5.85 8.67
C VAL A 160 11.06 -6.74 9.22
N ALA A 161 11.30 -7.90 8.60
CA ALA A 161 12.37 -8.80 9.01
C ALA A 161 13.76 -8.15 8.88
N VAL A 162 14.00 -7.43 7.78
CA VAL A 162 15.25 -6.68 7.56
C VAL A 162 15.42 -5.57 8.61
N ALA A 163 14.36 -4.81 8.90
CA ALA A 163 14.41 -3.75 9.90
C ALA A 163 14.73 -4.29 11.31
N ALA A 164 14.15 -5.45 11.67
CA ALA A 164 14.44 -6.11 12.94
C ALA A 164 15.91 -6.57 13.04
N GLN A 165 16.46 -7.16 11.97
CA GLN A 165 17.88 -7.55 11.91
C GLN A 165 18.81 -6.34 12.03
N MET A 166 18.48 -5.24 11.35
CA MET A 166 19.27 -4.01 11.44
C MET A 166 19.26 -3.40 12.85
N MET A 167 18.15 -3.51 13.59
CA MET A 167 18.10 -3.03 14.98
C MET A 167 18.86 -3.95 15.94
N GLY A 168 18.74 -5.27 15.77
CA GLY A 168 19.47 -6.25 16.61
C GLY A 168 20.99 -6.15 16.47
N ASN A 169 21.49 -5.87 15.26
CA ASN A 169 22.93 -5.68 15.03
C ASN A 169 23.49 -4.39 15.66
N VAL A 170 22.64 -3.39 15.95
CA VAL A 170 23.08 -2.14 16.60
C VAL A 170 23.29 -2.32 18.11
N ASP A 171 22.57 -3.25 18.73
CA ASP A 171 22.69 -3.53 20.17
C ASP A 171 23.95 -4.36 20.53
N GLU A 172 24.52 -5.11 19.58
CA GLU A 172 25.75 -5.90 19.79
C GLU A 172 27.05 -5.07 19.72
N ASP A 173 27.01 -3.85 19.19
CA ASP A 173 28.18 -2.99 18.95
C ASP A 173 28.45 -1.96 20.08
N ILE A 174 27.75 -2.02 21.22
CA ILE A 174 28.06 -1.17 22.38
C ILE A 174 29.26 -1.76 23.13
N PRO A 175 30.44 -1.11 23.15
CA PRO A 175 31.57 -1.60 23.93
C PRO A 175 31.21 -1.52 25.41
N GLU A 176 31.27 -2.64 26.13
CA GLU A 176 31.23 -2.66 27.59
C GLU A 176 32.27 -1.66 28.11
N GLN A 177 31.81 -0.57 28.72
CA GLN A 177 32.70 0.32 29.44
C GLN A 177 33.29 -0.46 30.61
N ILE A 178 34.56 -0.80 30.47
CA ILE A 178 35.39 -1.41 31.49
C ILE A 178 35.34 -0.50 32.71
N SER A 179 34.61 -0.92 33.74
CA SER A 179 34.60 -0.28 35.06
C SER A 179 35.85 -0.72 35.80
N ASP A 180 36.96 -0.03 35.56
CA ASP A 180 38.14 -0.11 36.41
C ASP A 180 37.86 0.68 37.70
N GLU A 181 37.33 0.00 38.71
CA GLU A 181 37.51 0.44 40.10
C GLU A 181 38.82 -0.15 40.64
N PRO A 182 39.85 0.67 40.96
CA PRO A 182 40.93 0.18 41.79
C PRO A 182 40.46 0.19 43.26
N SER A 183 40.10 -1.00 43.74
CA SER A 183 40.17 -1.33 45.16
C SER A 183 41.61 -1.19 45.66
N GLY A 184 41.85 -0.39 46.68
CA GLY A 184 43.18 -0.29 47.30
C GLY A 184 43.29 0.77 48.39
N SER A 185 42.89 0.41 49.60
CA SER A 185 43.02 1.21 50.82
C SER A 185 44.43 1.18 51.43
N VAL A 186 44.71 2.13 52.34
CA VAL A 186 45.76 2.12 53.40
C VAL A 186 47.19 2.36 52.87
N ASN A 187 47.94 3.40 53.24
CA ASN A 187 48.25 3.97 54.57
C ASN A 187 48.70 5.44 54.44
#